data_AF-A0A9E3B1P6-F1
#
_entry.id   AF-A0A9E3B1P6-F1
#
_cell.length_a   1.000
_cell.length_b   1.000
_cell.length_c   1.000
_cell.angle_alpha   90.00
_cell.angle_beta   90.00
_cell.angle_gamma   90.00
#
_symmetry.space_group_name_H-M   'P 1'
#
loop_
_entity.id
_entity.type
_entity.pdbx_description
1 polymer ?
#
loop_
_entity_poly.entity_id
_entity_poly.type
_entity_poly.pdbx_seq_one_letter_code
_entity_poly.pdbx_strand_id
1 'polypeptide(L)'
;MAKAKPITGLDVHAPTEVNARIIAKTRLEELYVWDQYVDNPYHVRELHNLRIAAKRLRYTLEIFEDILPETVAPLLKEVEQIQEELGTLHDSDVMIALLRLCLGAQDAGSGYEYVLAHARKVQKKADFIINPDMVAYLLDPTSAPSALERQGLESFLLDLRQQRNEQYSTFRQHWYSLKAEDFRRAILNVLDSE
;
A
#
# COMPACT_ATOMS: atom_id res chain seq x y z
N MET A 1 11.31 1.16 0.84
CA MET A 1 10.14 1.60 1.62
C MET A 1 10.36 3.04 2.07
N ALA A 2 9.32 3.89 1.97
CA ALA A 2 9.36 5.26 2.47
C ALA A 2 9.72 5.31 3.96
N LYS A 3 10.73 6.09 4.32
CA LYS A 3 11.07 6.36 5.71
C LYS A 3 10.00 7.28 6.32
N ALA A 4 9.65 7.05 7.58
CA ALA A 4 8.81 8.00 8.30
C ALA A 4 9.60 9.30 8.49
N LYS A 5 8.93 10.44 8.31
CA LYS A 5 9.49 11.72 8.75
C LYS A 5 9.68 11.67 10.26
N PRO A 6 10.75 12.28 10.79
CA PRO A 6 10.88 12.44 12.24
C PRO A 6 9.69 13.25 12.76
N ILE A 7 9.14 12.85 13.91
CA ILE A 7 8.20 13.69 14.64
C ILE A 7 9.02 14.67 15.48
N THR A 8 8.75 15.96 15.33
CA THR A 8 9.43 17.04 16.06
C THR A 8 8.41 17.91 16.77
N GLY A 9 8.82 18.60 17.84
CA GLY A 9 7.94 19.53 18.57
C GLY A 9 7.01 18.88 19.59
N LEU A 10 7.27 17.63 19.97
CA LEU A 10 6.55 16.99 21.07
C LEU A 10 6.99 17.60 22.41
N ASP A 11 6.03 17.80 23.31
CA ASP A 11 6.26 18.23 24.69
C ASP A 11 5.75 17.14 25.64
N VAL A 12 6.66 16.61 26.45
CA VAL A 12 6.36 15.54 27.43
C VAL A 12 5.45 16.01 28.57
N HIS A 13 5.33 17.32 28.75
CA HIS A 13 4.48 17.93 29.78
C HIS A 13 3.14 18.44 29.23
N ALA A 14 2.96 18.45 27.90
CA ALA A 14 1.70 18.83 27.29
C ALA A 14 0.64 17.72 27.39
N PRO A 15 -0.66 18.06 27.35
CA PRO A 15 -1.72 17.07 27.22
C PRO A 15 -1.48 16.15 26.01
N THR A 16 -1.81 14.86 26.15
CA THR A 16 -1.61 13.84 25.09
C THR A 16 -2.20 14.29 23.75
N GLU A 17 -3.35 14.96 23.79
CA GLU A 17 -4.05 15.47 22.62
C GLU A 17 -3.21 16.44 21.78
N VAL A 18 -2.44 17.32 22.43
CA VAL A 18 -1.55 18.27 21.74
C VAL A 18 -0.50 17.51 20.93
N ASN A 19 0.13 16.51 21.54
CA ASN A 19 1.11 15.65 20.87
C ASN A 19 0.46 14.79 19.77
N ALA A 20 -0.74 14.27 20.00
CA ALA A 20 -1.49 13.49 19.02
C ALA A 20 -1.75 14.29 17.73
N ARG A 21 -2.19 15.55 17.87
CA ARG A 21 -2.43 16.47 16.74
C ARG A 21 -1.14 16.74 15.95
N ILE A 22 0.01 16.93 16.62
CA ILE A 22 1.32 17.10 15.97
C ILE A 22 1.71 15.86 15.15
N ILE A 23 1.54 14.66 15.74
CA ILE A 23 1.86 13.41 15.06
C ILE A 23 0.94 13.23 13.85
N ALA A 24 -0.37 13.38 14.02
CA ALA A 24 -1.37 13.21 12.97
C ALA A 24 -1.13 14.17 11.79
N LYS A 25 -0.84 15.46 12.04
CA LYS A 25 -0.49 16.43 11.00
C LYS A 25 0.75 15.99 10.22
N THR A 26 1.80 15.55 10.92
CA THR A 26 3.02 15.05 10.27
C THR A 26 2.76 13.83 9.38
N ARG A 27 1.90 12.91 9.83
CA ARG A 27 1.50 11.72 9.05
C ARG A 27 0.61 12.08 7.85
N LEU A 28 -0.27 13.06 8.00
CA LEU A 28 -1.06 13.60 6.90
C LEU A 28 -0.17 14.22 5.83
N GLU A 29 0.83 15.00 6.23
CA GLU A 29 1.81 15.54 5.27
C GLU A 29 2.61 14.44 4.56
N GLU A 30 2.99 13.37 5.26
CA GLU A 30 3.63 12.22 4.63
C GLU A 30 2.76 11.58 3.54
N LEU A 31 1.46 11.46 3.78
CA LEU A 31 0.51 10.93 2.81
C LEU A 31 0.52 11.79 1.54
N TYR A 32 0.34 13.10 1.68
CA TYR A 32 0.21 14.02 0.55
C TYR A 32 1.50 14.27 -0.24
N VAL A 33 2.68 13.90 0.28
CA VAL A 33 3.94 13.90 -0.51
C VAL A 33 3.81 12.99 -1.74
N TRP A 34 3.00 11.93 -1.67
CA TRP A 34 2.86 10.95 -2.74
C TRP A 34 1.78 11.27 -3.78
N ASP A 35 0.97 12.32 -3.56
CA ASP A 35 -0.11 12.74 -4.49
C ASP A 35 0.40 12.93 -5.92
N GLN A 36 1.59 13.49 -6.08
CA GLN A 36 2.23 13.73 -7.39
C GLN A 36 2.48 12.47 -8.23
N TYR A 37 2.43 11.28 -7.63
CA TYR A 37 2.69 10.01 -8.32
C TYR A 37 1.40 9.26 -8.69
N VAL A 38 0.24 9.72 -8.20
CA VAL A 38 -1.05 9.01 -8.33
C VAL A 38 -1.47 8.83 -9.79
N ASP A 39 -1.18 9.79 -10.67
CA ASP A 39 -1.65 9.78 -12.06
C ASP A 39 -0.94 8.80 -13.00
N ASN A 40 0.14 8.16 -12.54
CA ASN A 40 0.85 7.18 -13.34
C ASN A 40 0.72 5.78 -12.71
N PRO A 41 0.00 4.84 -13.35
CA PRO A 41 -0.15 3.49 -12.83
C PRO A 41 1.19 2.75 -12.72
N TYR A 42 2.23 3.16 -13.45
CA TYR A 42 3.54 2.50 -13.44
C TYR A 42 4.44 2.93 -12.28
N HIS A 43 4.03 3.90 -11.46
CA HIS A 43 4.73 4.28 -10.22
C HIS A 43 4.47 3.30 -9.07
N VAL A 44 4.67 2.00 -9.32
CA VAL A 44 4.37 0.90 -8.37
C VAL A 44 4.98 1.14 -6.99
N ARG A 45 6.26 1.57 -6.95
CA ARG A 45 6.98 1.80 -5.70
C ARG A 45 6.41 2.99 -4.93
N GLU A 46 6.04 4.06 -5.61
CA GLU A 46 5.51 5.28 -5.02
C GLU A 46 4.06 5.07 -4.54
N LEU A 47 3.24 4.32 -5.28
CA LEU A 47 1.90 3.89 -4.84
C LEU A 47 1.99 2.98 -3.60
N HIS A 48 2.95 2.07 -3.55
CA HIS A 48 3.25 1.29 -2.34
C HIS A 48 3.68 2.18 -1.16
N ASN A 49 4.46 3.24 -1.42
CA ASN A 49 4.83 4.19 -0.37
C ASN A 49 3.65 5.03 0.11
N LEU A 50 2.73 5.42 -0.78
CA LEU A 50 1.47 6.06 -0.42
C LEU A 50 0.65 5.16 0.51
N ARG A 51 0.56 3.85 0.22
CA ARG A 51 -0.08 2.86 1.10
C ARG A 51 0.53 2.85 2.49
N ILE A 52 1.86 2.85 2.58
CA ILE A 52 2.56 2.87 3.87
C ILE A 52 2.24 4.16 4.64
N ALA A 53 2.17 5.31 3.96
CA ALA A 53 1.81 6.58 4.57
C ALA A 53 0.34 6.58 5.06
N ALA A 54 -0.61 6.06 4.26
CA ALA A 54 -2.01 5.89 4.64
C ALA A 54 -2.13 5.01 5.89
N LYS A 55 -1.44 3.87 5.91
CA LYS A 55 -1.38 2.97 7.08
C LYS A 55 -0.88 3.67 8.34
N ARG A 56 0.17 4.49 8.23
CA ARG A 56 0.70 5.25 9.38
C ARG A 56 -0.28 6.29 9.88
N LEU A 57 -0.94 7.01 8.97
CA LEU A 57 -1.96 7.98 9.34
C LEU A 57 -3.13 7.28 10.02
N ARG A 58 -3.63 6.18 9.43
CA ARG A 58 -4.70 5.34 10.00
C ARG A 58 -4.38 4.92 11.42
N TYR A 59 -3.23 4.27 11.64
CA TYR A 59 -2.82 3.82 12.97
C TYR A 59 -2.67 4.97 13.97
N THR A 60 -2.25 6.15 13.51
CA THR A 60 -2.16 7.33 14.38
C THR A 60 -3.55 7.79 14.80
N LEU A 61 -4.49 7.88 13.86
CA LEU A 61 -5.86 8.28 14.13
C LEU A 61 -6.60 7.24 14.99
N GLU A 62 -6.43 5.94 14.72
CA GLU A 62 -6.98 4.84 15.54
C GLU A 62 -6.48 4.90 16.99
N ILE A 63 -5.17 5.11 17.20
CA ILE A 63 -4.58 5.15 18.55
C ILE A 63 -5.11 6.34 19.37
N PHE A 64 -5.46 7.45 18.71
CA PHE A 64 -5.91 8.68 19.35
C PHE A 64 -7.40 8.95 19.17
N GLU A 65 -8.18 7.98 18.70
CA GLU A 65 -9.60 8.15 18.39
C GLU A 65 -10.38 8.65 19.61
N ASP A 66 -10.12 8.08 20.79
CA ASP A 66 -10.80 8.43 22.05
C ASP A 66 -10.54 9.86 22.56
N ILE A 67 -9.50 10.53 22.05
CA ILE A 67 -9.10 11.88 22.48
C ILE A 67 -9.23 12.92 21.37
N LEU A 68 -9.50 12.50 20.13
CA LEU A 68 -9.78 13.38 19.02
C LEU A 68 -11.30 13.60 18.91
N PRO A 69 -11.75 14.69 18.27
CA PRO A 69 -13.19 14.91 18.06
C PRO A 69 -13.84 13.74 17.32
N GLU A 70 -15.08 13.39 17.66
CA GLU A 70 -15.84 12.30 17.01
C GLU A 70 -15.95 12.46 15.48
N THR A 71 -15.80 13.68 14.97
CA THR A 71 -15.73 14.00 13.55
C THR A 71 -14.51 13.40 12.83
N VAL A 72 -13.53 12.85 13.57
CA VAL A 72 -12.40 12.10 13.00
C VAL A 72 -12.83 10.73 12.47
N ALA A 73 -13.85 10.10 13.06
CA ALA A 73 -14.28 8.74 12.73
C ALA A 73 -14.65 8.55 11.24
N PRO A 74 -15.46 9.40 10.59
CA PRO A 74 -15.70 9.29 9.16
C PRO A 74 -14.42 9.49 8.33
N LEU A 75 -13.52 10.39 8.73
CA LEU A 75 -12.27 10.62 8.02
C LEU A 75 -11.31 9.44 8.13
N LEU A 76 -11.28 8.78 9.28
CA LEU A 76 -10.52 7.54 9.50
C LEU A 76 -10.97 6.43 8.55
N LYS A 77 -12.28 6.28 8.30
CA LYS A 77 -12.82 5.30 7.34
C LYS A 77 -12.30 5.55 5.92
N GLU A 78 -12.23 6.80 5.49
CA GLU A 78 -11.66 7.13 4.17
C GLU A 78 -10.17 6.77 4.08
N VAL A 79 -9.39 7.02 5.15
CA VAL A 79 -7.98 6.61 5.20
C VAL A 79 -7.84 5.08 5.19
N GLU A 80 -8.75 4.36 5.86
CA GLU A 80 -8.80 2.89 5.81
C GLU A 80 -9.07 2.40 4.40
N GLN A 81 -10.07 2.95 3.72
CA GLN A 81 -10.40 2.56 2.36
C GLN A 81 -9.25 2.83 1.38
N ILE A 82 -8.57 3.99 1.48
CA ILE A 82 -7.35 4.26 0.69
C ILE A 82 -6.29 3.17 0.92
N GLN A 83 -6.08 2.77 2.18
CA GLN A 83 -5.09 1.74 2.52
C GLN A 83 -5.45 0.37 1.95
N GLU A 84 -6.74 0.00 1.97
CA GLU A 84 -7.25 -1.27 1.44
C GLU A 84 -7.15 -1.36 -0.07
N GLU A 85 -7.58 -0.32 -0.78
CA GLU A 85 -7.50 -0.23 -2.24
C GLU A 85 -6.05 -0.33 -2.72
N LEU A 86 -5.15 0.44 -2.11
CA LEU A 86 -3.72 0.36 -2.40
C LEU A 86 -3.09 -0.96 -1.95
N GLY A 87 -3.65 -1.61 -0.93
CA GLY A 87 -3.25 -2.95 -0.50
C GLY A 87 -3.52 -3.99 -1.58
N THR A 88 -4.75 -4.01 -2.08
CA THR A 88 -5.17 -4.91 -3.14
C THR A 88 -4.36 -4.67 -4.42
N LEU A 89 -4.11 -3.40 -4.78
CA LEU A 89 -3.26 -3.05 -5.92
C LEU A 89 -1.82 -3.56 -5.76
N HIS A 90 -1.23 -3.38 -4.58
CA HIS A 90 0.12 -3.84 -4.26
C HIS A 90 0.24 -5.38 -4.31
N ASP A 91 -0.78 -6.10 -3.85
CA ASP A 91 -0.81 -7.56 -3.90
C ASP A 91 -0.81 -8.08 -5.35
N SER A 92 -1.58 -7.44 -6.23
CA SER A 92 -1.53 -7.70 -7.68
C SER A 92 -0.15 -7.40 -8.28
N ASP A 93 0.47 -6.28 -7.92
CA ASP A 93 1.82 -5.91 -8.39
C ASP A 93 2.88 -6.95 -7.97
N VAL A 94 2.78 -7.47 -6.73
CA VAL A 94 3.65 -8.56 -6.23
C VAL A 94 3.42 -9.86 -7.00
N MET A 95 2.15 -10.24 -7.23
CA MET A 95 1.81 -11.46 -7.95
C MET A 95 2.28 -11.42 -9.43
N ILE A 96 2.07 -10.28 -10.09
CA ILE A 96 2.55 -10.05 -11.46
C ILE A 96 4.07 -10.18 -11.53
N ALA A 97 4.80 -9.63 -10.54
CA ALA A 97 6.25 -9.75 -10.47
C ALA A 97 6.69 -11.21 -10.30
N LEU A 98 6.04 -11.96 -9.40
CA LEU A 98 6.28 -13.39 -9.19
C LEU A 98 6.08 -14.21 -10.48
N LEU A 99 4.95 -14.03 -11.17
CA LEU A 99 4.66 -14.79 -12.39
C LEU A 99 5.64 -14.47 -13.53
N ARG A 100 6.08 -13.22 -13.67
CA ARG A 100 7.12 -12.85 -14.64
C ARG A 100 8.43 -13.60 -14.38
N LEU A 101 8.80 -13.79 -13.12
CA LEU A 101 9.97 -14.58 -12.76
C LEU A 101 9.80 -16.05 -13.15
N CYS A 102 8.63 -16.64 -12.88
CA CYS A 102 8.32 -18.02 -13.26
C CYS A 102 8.41 -18.25 -14.78
N LEU A 103 8.09 -17.23 -15.58
CA LEU A 103 8.13 -17.27 -17.04
C LEU A 103 9.51 -16.99 -17.64
N GLY A 104 10.52 -16.71 -16.80
CA GLY A 104 11.89 -16.39 -17.23
C GLY A 104 12.05 -15.00 -17.85
N ALA A 105 11.15 -14.05 -17.55
CA ALA A 105 11.26 -12.69 -18.04
C ALA A 105 12.38 -11.93 -17.30
N GLN A 106 13.37 -11.41 -18.04
CA GLN A 106 14.52 -10.68 -17.48
C GLN A 106 14.14 -9.30 -16.91
N ASP A 107 12.98 -8.74 -17.29
CA ASP A 107 12.48 -7.43 -16.87
C ASP A 107 11.66 -7.44 -15.56
N ALA A 108 12.03 -8.32 -14.62
CA ALA A 108 11.57 -8.16 -13.24
C ALA A 108 12.37 -7.00 -12.63
N GLY A 109 11.86 -5.78 -12.70
CA GLY A 109 12.47 -4.59 -12.09
C GLY A 109 12.67 -4.73 -10.57
N SER A 110 12.65 -3.64 -9.80
CA SER A 110 12.87 -3.66 -8.33
C SER A 110 11.94 -4.59 -7.52
N GLY A 111 10.97 -5.25 -8.16
CA GLY A 111 10.22 -6.38 -7.61
C GLY A 111 11.07 -7.64 -7.37
N TYR A 112 12.16 -7.88 -8.10
CA TYR A 112 13.03 -9.07 -7.94
C TYR A 112 13.60 -9.20 -6.51
N GLU A 113 14.25 -8.16 -6.00
CA GLU A 113 14.81 -8.17 -4.63
C GLU A 113 13.72 -8.18 -3.56
N TYR A 114 12.60 -7.48 -3.79
CA TYR A 114 11.50 -7.42 -2.84
C TYR A 114 10.78 -8.77 -2.70
N VAL A 115 10.49 -9.43 -3.82
CA VAL A 115 9.84 -10.73 -3.88
C VAL A 115 10.72 -11.81 -3.26
N LEU A 116 12.02 -11.85 -3.56
CA LEU A 116 12.94 -12.81 -2.93
C LEU A 116 13.12 -12.55 -1.42
N ALA A 117 13.19 -11.28 -1.00
CA ALA A 117 13.27 -10.93 0.42
C ALA A 117 11.97 -11.24 1.18
N HIS A 118 10.80 -11.13 0.53
CA HIS A 118 9.51 -11.51 1.12
C HIS A 118 9.27 -13.01 1.08
N ALA A 119 9.49 -13.72 -0.02
CA ALA A 119 9.30 -15.18 -0.12
C ALA A 119 10.06 -15.92 1.00
N ARG A 120 11.31 -15.50 1.29
CA ARG A 120 12.10 -16.02 2.42
C ARG A 120 11.49 -15.73 3.80
N LYS A 121 10.72 -14.64 3.95
CA LYS A 121 10.02 -14.29 5.19
C LYS A 121 8.65 -14.96 5.32
N VAL A 122 7.92 -15.12 4.21
CA VAL A 122 6.57 -15.70 4.21
C VAL A 122 6.59 -17.23 4.41
N GLN A 123 7.74 -17.89 4.17
CA GLN A 123 7.97 -19.29 4.54
C GLN A 123 7.70 -19.63 6.04
N LYS A 124 7.52 -18.62 6.91
CA LYS A 124 7.30 -18.77 8.36
C LYS A 124 5.85 -18.56 8.85
N LYS A 125 4.88 -18.17 8.01
CA LYS A 125 3.47 -18.00 8.44
C LYS A 125 2.49 -18.55 7.40
N ALA A 126 1.60 -19.43 7.85
CA ALA A 126 0.62 -20.16 7.06
C ALA A 126 -0.45 -19.26 6.39
N ASP A 127 -1.16 -19.88 5.45
CA ASP A 127 -2.25 -19.41 4.57
C ASP A 127 -1.80 -18.74 3.27
N PHE A 128 -1.08 -19.49 2.44
CA PHE A 128 -0.89 -19.11 1.04
C PHE A 128 -2.00 -19.65 0.14
N ILE A 129 -2.47 -18.81 -0.78
CA ILE A 129 -3.27 -19.22 -1.95
C ILE A 129 -2.44 -20.12 -2.91
N ILE A 130 -1.11 -20.00 -2.87
CA ILE A 130 -0.17 -20.78 -3.71
C ILE A 130 0.72 -21.64 -2.81
N ASN A 131 0.75 -22.95 -3.06
CA ASN A 131 1.58 -23.89 -2.30
C ASN A 131 3.06 -23.41 -2.24
N PRO A 132 3.68 -23.31 -1.05
CA PRO A 132 5.09 -22.94 -0.90
C PRO A 132 6.06 -23.79 -1.73
N ASP A 133 5.75 -25.08 -1.93
CA ASP A 133 6.53 -25.98 -2.79
C ASP A 133 6.38 -25.62 -4.26
N MET A 134 5.19 -25.16 -4.69
CA MET A 134 5.01 -24.61 -6.03
C MET A 134 5.79 -23.31 -6.19
N VAL A 135 5.82 -22.43 -5.19
CA VAL A 135 6.62 -21.20 -5.24
C VAL A 135 8.11 -21.54 -5.32
N ALA A 136 8.58 -22.53 -4.55
CA ALA A 136 9.98 -22.99 -4.60
C ALA A 136 10.34 -23.62 -5.95
N TYR A 137 9.45 -24.44 -6.52
CA TYR A 137 9.60 -25.04 -7.85
C TYR A 137 9.57 -24.00 -8.96
N LEU A 138 8.64 -23.05 -8.93
CA LEU A 138 8.50 -21.99 -9.92
C LEU A 138 9.64 -20.95 -9.86
N LEU A 139 10.27 -20.79 -8.70
CA LEU A 139 11.45 -19.95 -8.51
C LEU A 139 12.76 -20.71 -8.71
N ASP A 140 12.73 -22.03 -8.95
CA ASP A 140 13.92 -22.81 -9.29
C ASP A 140 14.34 -22.49 -10.74
N PRO A 141 15.49 -21.82 -10.95
CA PRO A 141 15.95 -21.42 -12.27
C PRO A 141 16.29 -22.62 -13.18
N THR A 142 16.31 -23.84 -12.65
CA THR A 142 16.57 -25.07 -13.41
C THR A 142 15.30 -25.80 -13.85
N SER A 143 14.14 -25.40 -13.32
CA SER A 143 12.85 -26.03 -13.58
C SER A 143 11.99 -25.16 -14.49
N ALA A 144 12.22 -25.23 -15.81
CA ALA A 144 11.41 -24.49 -16.77
C ALA A 144 9.97 -25.06 -16.84
N PRO A 145 8.93 -24.21 -16.84
CA PRO A 145 7.55 -24.68 -16.98
C PRO A 145 7.35 -25.37 -18.33
N SER A 146 6.57 -26.44 -18.35
CA SER A 146 6.12 -27.07 -19.59
C SER A 146 5.33 -26.10 -20.48
N ALA A 147 5.14 -26.42 -21.75
CA ALA A 147 4.39 -25.55 -22.67
C ALA A 147 2.95 -25.27 -22.18
N LEU A 148 2.28 -26.26 -21.59
CA LEU A 148 0.93 -26.12 -21.06
C LEU A 148 0.91 -25.24 -19.79
N GLU A 149 1.83 -25.48 -18.86
CA GLU A 149 1.96 -24.66 -17.65
C GLU A 149 2.29 -23.21 -18.01
N ARG A 150 3.19 -23.00 -18.98
CA ARG A 150 3.53 -21.68 -19.50
C ARG A 150 2.31 -20.96 -20.07
N GLN A 151 1.52 -21.64 -20.89
CA GLN A 151 0.29 -21.07 -21.45
C GLN A 151 -0.71 -20.68 -20.34
N GLY A 152 -0.88 -21.53 -19.33
CA GLY A 152 -1.74 -21.23 -18.17
C GLY A 152 -1.24 -20.01 -17.37
N LEU A 153 0.06 -19.94 -17.10
CA LEU A 153 0.69 -18.82 -16.39
C LEU A 153 0.62 -17.51 -17.19
N GLU A 154 0.76 -17.57 -18.51
CA GLU A 154 0.61 -16.41 -19.41
C GLU A 154 -0.84 -15.90 -19.43
N SER A 155 -1.84 -16.80 -19.48
CA SER A 155 -3.25 -16.42 -19.37
C SER A 155 -3.55 -15.77 -18.02
N PHE A 156 -3.09 -16.39 -16.92
CA PHE A 156 -3.31 -15.87 -15.58
C PHE A 156 -2.63 -14.50 -15.38
N LEU A 157 -1.45 -14.29 -15.98
CA LEU A 157 -0.77 -12.99 -15.98
C LEU A 157 -1.59 -11.91 -16.70
N LEU A 158 -2.31 -12.25 -17.77
CA LEU A 158 -3.20 -11.30 -18.46
C LEU A 158 -4.38 -10.91 -17.56
N ASP A 159 -5.02 -11.89 -16.93
CA ASP A 159 -6.15 -11.67 -16.02
C ASP A 159 -5.76 -10.78 -14.84
N LEU A 160 -4.61 -11.07 -14.21
CA LEU A 160 -4.08 -10.25 -13.11
C LEU A 160 -3.76 -8.82 -13.53
N ARG A 161 -3.24 -8.61 -14.74
CA ARG A 161 -2.99 -7.25 -15.26
C ARG A 161 -4.28 -6.48 -15.46
N GLN A 162 -5.32 -7.14 -15.97
CA GLN A 162 -6.63 -6.52 -16.09
C GLN A 162 -7.19 -6.14 -14.72
N GLN A 163 -7.20 -7.09 -13.78
CA GLN A 163 -7.67 -6.86 -12.40
C GLN A 163 -6.90 -5.72 -11.72
N ARG A 164 -5.58 -5.68 -11.89
CA ARG A 164 -4.71 -4.62 -11.37
C ARG A 164 -5.09 -3.25 -11.94
N ASN A 165 -5.41 -3.17 -13.23
CA ASN A 165 -5.84 -1.91 -13.86
C ASN A 165 -7.21 -1.44 -13.35
N GLU A 166 -8.13 -2.36 -13.10
CA GLU A 166 -9.44 -2.06 -12.48
C GLU A 166 -9.24 -1.53 -11.05
N GLN A 167 -8.42 -2.20 -10.23
CA GLN A 167 -8.06 -1.75 -8.87
C GLN A 167 -7.44 -0.35 -8.88
N TYR A 168 -6.51 -0.08 -9.80
CA TYR A 168 -5.92 1.25 -9.94
C TYR A 168 -6.96 2.31 -10.31
N SER A 169 -7.89 1.98 -11.21
CA SER A 169 -8.95 2.89 -11.64
C SER A 169 -9.90 3.22 -10.49
N THR A 170 -10.30 2.23 -9.69
CA THR A 170 -11.12 2.40 -8.47
C THR A 170 -10.42 3.30 -7.46
N PHE A 171 -9.17 2.97 -7.10
CA PHE A 171 -8.36 3.79 -6.20
C PHE A 171 -8.25 5.24 -6.70
N ARG A 172 -7.93 5.42 -7.99
CA ARG A 172 -7.77 6.76 -8.57
C ARG A 172 -9.06 7.54 -8.52
N GLN A 173 -10.20 6.93 -8.87
CA GLN A 173 -11.50 7.58 -8.80
C GLN A 173 -11.82 8.04 -7.37
N HIS A 174 -11.62 7.15 -6.39
CA HIS A 174 -11.83 7.47 -4.99
C HIS A 174 -10.92 8.61 -4.51
N TRP A 175 -9.61 8.53 -4.79
CA TRP A 175 -8.64 9.59 -4.45
C TRP A 175 -9.05 10.96 -4.99
N TYR A 176 -9.55 11.02 -6.22
CA TYR A 176 -10.00 12.28 -6.82
C TYR A 176 -11.35 12.77 -6.26
N SER A 177 -12.25 11.89 -5.81
CA SER A 177 -13.44 12.28 -5.05
C SER A 177 -13.05 12.99 -3.76
N LEU A 178 -12.13 12.40 -2.99
CA LEU A 178 -11.62 12.99 -1.75
C LEU A 178 -10.93 14.35 -1.99
N LYS A 179 -10.21 14.51 -3.10
CA LYS A 179 -9.62 15.81 -3.48
C LYS A 179 -10.69 16.85 -3.81
N ALA A 180 -11.77 16.46 -4.50
CA ALA A 180 -12.88 17.36 -4.82
C ALA A 180 -13.62 17.82 -3.55
N GLU A 181 -13.65 16.99 -2.52
CA GLU A 181 -14.26 17.26 -1.21
C GLU A 181 -13.30 17.96 -0.23
N ASP A 182 -12.10 18.34 -0.67
CA ASP A 182 -11.03 18.93 0.15
C ASP A 182 -10.74 18.12 1.43
N PHE A 183 -10.66 16.79 1.28
CA PHE A 183 -10.42 15.85 2.37
C PHE A 183 -9.20 16.20 3.24
N ARG A 184 -8.14 16.74 2.61
CA ARG A 184 -6.96 17.24 3.34
C ARG A 184 -7.34 18.31 4.35
N ARG A 185 -8.11 19.30 3.92
CA ARG A 185 -8.57 20.39 4.77
C ARG A 185 -9.53 19.87 5.83
N ALA A 186 -10.40 18.92 5.51
CA ALA A 186 -11.31 18.31 6.47
C ALA A 186 -10.54 17.69 7.65
N ILE A 187 -9.50 16.90 7.39
CA ILE A 187 -8.64 16.36 8.45
C ILE A 187 -7.93 17.48 9.22
N LEU A 188 -7.34 18.46 8.53
CA LEU A 188 -6.65 19.56 9.22
C LEU A 188 -7.58 20.33 10.16
N ASN A 189 -8.82 20.61 9.74
CA ASN A 189 -9.81 21.29 10.55
C ASN A 189 -10.14 20.51 11.84
N VAL A 190 -10.29 19.19 11.76
CA VAL A 190 -10.49 18.33 12.95
C VAL A 190 -9.26 18.35 13.85
N LEU A 191 -8.06 18.37 13.26
CA LEU A 191 -6.80 18.43 14.01
C LEU A 191 -6.49 19.82 14.57
N ASP A 192 -7.16 20.87 14.10
CA ASP A 192 -7.02 22.26 14.55
C ASP A 192 -8.14 22.72 15.51
N SER A 193 -9.25 22.00 15.60
CA SER A 193 -10.35 22.36 16.52
C SER A 193 -9.96 22.13 17.97
N GLU A 194 -10.04 23.19 18.78
CA GLU A 194 -9.86 23.18 20.25
C GLU A 194 -10.92 22.34 20.98
#